data_AF-A0A440UTQ7-F1
#
_entry.id   AF-A0A440UTQ7-F1
#
_cell.length_a   1.000
_cell.length_b   1.000
_cell.length_c   1.000
_cell.angle_alpha   90.00
_cell.angle_beta   90.00
_cell.angle_gamma   90.00
#
_symmetry.space_group_name_H-M   'P 1'
#
loop_
_entity.id
_entity.type
_entity.pdbx_description
1 polymer ?
#
loop_
_entity_poly.entity_id
_entity_poly.type
_entity_poly.pdbx_seq_one_letter_code
_entity_poly.pdbx_strand_id
1 'polypeptide(L)' 'VLVGQSTLLLSALLARLFARHAGINGFVRTRTRLLQKQEDVPWPMTPGNRYLI' A
#
# COMPACT_ATOMS: atom_id res chain seq x y z
N VAL A 1 -6.32 -18.76 14.75
CA VAL A 1 -6.83 -18.10 13.53
C VAL A 1 -5.70 -17.27 12.92
N LEU A 2 -4.91 -17.84 11.98
CA LEU A 2 -3.72 -17.18 11.42
C LEU A 2 -3.56 -17.36 9.90
N VAL A 3 -4.52 -17.97 9.22
CA VAL A 3 -4.44 -18.29 7.78
C VAL A 3 -4.68 -17.05 6.89
N GLY A 4 -5.11 -15.91 7.45
CA GLY A 4 -5.44 -14.68 6.71
C GLY A 4 -4.43 -13.53 6.77
N GLN A 5 -3.37 -13.62 7.57
CA GLN A 5 -2.39 -12.52 7.74
C GLN A 5 -1.42 -12.43 6.54
N SER A 6 -1.03 -13.56 5.95
CA SER A 6 -0.05 -13.60 4.86
C SER A 6 -0.60 -13.08 3.52
N THR A 7 -1.92 -13.13 3.31
CA THR A 7 -2.52 -12.71 2.03
C THR A 7 -2.39 -11.21 1.77
N LEU A 8 -2.26 -10.42 2.83
CA LEU A 8 -2.08 -8.97 2.75
C LEU A 8 -0.62 -8.52 2.91
N LEU A 9 0.30 -9.44 3.20
CA LEU A 9 1.68 -9.09 3.52
C LEU A 9 2.42 -8.51 2.30
N LEU A 10 2.29 -9.14 1.14
CA LEU A 10 2.89 -8.63 -0.09
C LEU A 10 2.32 -7.26 -0.47
N SER A 11 1.01 -7.10 -0.40
CA SER A 11 0.36 -5.82 -0.70
C SER A 11 0.71 -4.73 0.29
N ALA A 12 0.87 -5.06 1.58
CA ALA A 12 1.37 -4.12 2.59
C ALA A 12 2.80 -3.66 2.29
N LEU A 13 3.69 -4.59 1.90
CA LEU A 13 5.07 -4.26 1.53
C LEU A 13 5.13 -3.38 0.29
N LEU A 14 4.31 -3.67 -0.73
CA LEU A 14 4.21 -2.85 -1.94
C LEU A 14 3.64 -1.46 -1.65
N ALA A 15 2.59 -1.35 -0.84
CA ALA A 15 2.03 -0.07 -0.42
C ALA A 15 3.09 0.81 0.25
N ARG A 16 3.91 0.21 1.14
CA ARG A 16 5.03 0.90 1.80
C ARG A 16 6.16 1.27 0.84
N LEU A 17 6.46 0.41 -0.14
CA LEU A 17 7.46 0.70 -1.18
C LEU A 17 7.03 1.89 -2.04
N PHE A 18 5.78 1.94 -2.49
CA PHE A 18 5.26 3.04 -3.29
C PHE A 18 5.19 4.34 -2.50
N ALA A 19 4.78 4.27 -1.22
CA ALA A 19 4.80 5.42 -0.32
C ALA A 19 6.22 6.01 -0.16
N ARG A 20 7.26 5.16 -0.07
CA ARG A 20 8.65 5.62 0.04
C ARG A 20 9.13 6.39 -1.19
N HIS A 21 8.64 6.03 -2.38
CA HIS A 21 9.05 6.64 -3.65
C HIS A 21 8.05 7.70 -4.15
N ALA A 22 7.08 8.09 -3.33
CA ALA A 22 6.17 9.17 -3.65
C ALA A 22 6.93 10.50 -3.73
N GLY A 23 6.84 11.18 -4.87
CA GLY A 23 7.48 12.48 -5.09
C GLY A 23 6.90 13.58 -4.17
N ILE A 24 7.68 14.62 -3.89
CA ILE A 24 7.48 15.66 -2.86
C ILE A 24 6.10 16.33 -2.82
N ASN A 25 5.48 16.52 -3.99
CA ASN A 25 4.14 17.12 -4.16
C ASN A 25 3.09 16.11 -4.63
N GLY A 26 3.44 14.83 -4.65
CA GLY A 26 2.56 13.74 -5.05
C GLY A 26 1.82 13.13 -3.86
N PHE A 27 0.75 12.42 -4.16
CA PHE A 27 0.07 11.56 -3.22
C PHE A 27 -0.06 10.16 -3.82
N VAL A 28 0.17 9.14 -3.01
CA VAL A 28 0.02 7.74 -3.43
C VAL A 28 -1.13 7.10 -2.67
N ARG A 29 -2.04 6.47 -3.41
CA ARG A 29 -3.11 5.63 -2.87
C ARG A 29 -3.01 4.24 -3.47
N THR A 30 -2.58 3.28 -2.66
CA THR A 30 -2.53 1.87 -3.07
C THR A 30 -3.85 1.18 -2.78
N ARG A 31 -4.35 0.39 -3.74
CA ARG A 31 -5.51 -0.49 -3.59
C ARG A 31 -5.09 -1.89 -3.98
N THR A 32 -5.51 -2.88 -3.22
CA THR A 32 -5.24 -4.29 -3.53
C THR A 32 -6.55 -5.02 -3.73
N ARG A 33 -6.72 -5.63 -4.90
CA ARG A 33 -7.84 -6.52 -5.17
C ARG A 33 -7.46 -7.96 -4.87
N LEU A 34 -8.10 -8.57 -3.88
CA LEU A 34 -7.98 -9.99 -3.59
C LEU A 34 -8.88 -10.77 -4.54
N LEU A 35 -8.33 -11.29 -5.64
CA LEU A 35 -9.10 -11.98 -6.69
C LEU A 35 -9.91 -13.17 -6.16
N GLN A 36 -9.38 -13.91 -5.18
CA GLN A 36 -10.07 -15.06 -4.57
C GLN A 36 -11.35 -14.67 -3.81
N LYS A 37 -11.40 -13.46 -3.25
CA LYS A 37 -12.53 -12.98 -2.43
C LYS A 37 -13.30 -11.83 -3.08
N GLN A 38 -12.86 -11.40 -4.28
CA GLN A 38 -13.34 -10.19 -4.96
C GLN A 38 -13.38 -8.96 -4.02
N GLU A 39 -12.41 -8.90 -3.11
CA GLU A 39 -12.37 -7.91 -2.04
C GLU A 39 -11.33 -6.84 -2.39
N ASP A 40 -11.75 -5.57 -2.40
CA ASP A 40 -10.85 -4.44 -2.60
C ASP A 40 -10.40 -3.90 -1.23
N VAL A 41 -9.12 -4.07 -0.92
CA VAL A 41 -8.50 -3.63 0.33
C VAL A 41 -7.79 -2.30 0.10
N PRO A 42 -8.26 -1.20 0.72
CA PRO A 42 -7.60 0.10 0.63
C PRO A 42 -6.42 0.19 1.61
N TRP A 43 -5.28 0.69 1.13
CA TRP A 43 -4.18 1.10 2.00
C TRP A 43 -4.27 2.59 2.33
N PRO A 44 -3.66 3.04 3.45
CA PRO A 44 -3.60 4.46 3.79
C PRO A 44 -2.98 5.28 2.64
N MET A 45 -3.63 6.40 2.30
CA MET A 45 -3.07 7.36 1.37
C MET A 45 -1.87 8.03 2.02
N THR A 46 -0.73 8.07 1.32
CA THR A 46 0.51 8.64 1.85
C THR A 46 0.95 9.83 1.01
N PRO A 47 1.23 11.00 1.61
CA PRO A 47 1.83 12.12 0.90
C PRO A 47 3.29 11.83 0.54
N GLY A 48 3.77 12.53 -0.48
CA GLY A 48 5.16 12.54 -0.91
C GLY A 48 6.17 12.75 0.21
N ASN A 49 7.27 12.00 0.16
CA ASN A 49 8.32 12.16 1.16
C ASN A 49 9.13 13.44 0.90
N ARG A 50 9.21 14.31 1.90
CA ARG A 50 9.97 15.57 1.86
C ARG A 50 11.35 15.49 2.53
N TYR A 51 11.74 14.34 3.08
CA TYR A 51 13.00 14.16 3.81
C TYR A 51 14.28 14.30 2.97
N LEU A 52 14.18 14.42 1.64
CA LEU A 52 15.33 14.51 0.73
C LEU A 52 15.54 15.94 0.17
N ILE A 53 14.87 16.95 0.72
CA ILE A 53 14.99 18.37 0.35
C ILE A 53 15.59 19.16 1.50
#